data_AF-A0A7C3JX38-F1
#
_entry.id   AF-A0A7C3JX38-F1
#
_cell.length_a   1.000
_cell.length_b   1.000
_cell.length_c   1.000
_cell.angle_alpha   90.00
_cell.angle_beta   90.00
_cell.angle_gamma   90.00
#
_symmetry.space_group_name_H-M   'P 1'
#
loop_
_entity.id
_entity.type
_entity.pdbx_description
1 polymer ?
#
loop_
_entity_poly.entity_id
_entity_poly.type
_entity_poly.pdbx_seq_one_letter_code
_entity_poly.pdbx_strand_id
1 'polypeptide(L)'
;MRLRVHPDGQSPHLGRTAPQARTRRRSRQKSAKLSDKEIDASKEVRMAKVTGLGHFGIFVRDMPKMVDFYTRVLGMTLTDRGEDDRIVFLSARPDEEHHEIALARSEDQRTDAGQISFHVDSLQDLKALYRKVKDYGCEFDRIVNHGIAFGCYFRDPEDNRVEIYWSTGIDYPQPFGDPIDLEASDEELLKRIEDLPPREGTGPHYYGRDAGKRLQAARKA
;
A
#
# COMPACT_ATOMS: atom_id res chain seq x y z
N MET A 1 -27.56 -34.24 -16.22
CA MET A 1 -27.78 -34.44 -17.67
C MET A 1 -26.54 -35.13 -18.23
N ARG A 2 -26.74 -36.06 -19.16
CA ARG A 2 -25.92 -37.26 -19.45
C ARG A 2 -24.51 -37.02 -20.01
N LEU A 3 -23.57 -37.86 -19.59
CA LEU A 3 -22.35 -38.24 -20.31
C LEU A 3 -22.66 -38.75 -21.73
N ARG A 4 -21.76 -38.47 -22.69
CA ARG A 4 -21.43 -39.40 -23.78
C ARG A 4 -19.94 -39.40 -24.07
N VAL A 5 -19.40 -40.61 -24.00
CA VAL A 5 -18.09 -41.10 -24.44
C VAL A 5 -18.31 -41.80 -25.79
N HIS A 6 -17.27 -41.89 -26.65
CA HIS A 6 -16.88 -43.01 -27.55
C HIS A 6 -16.09 -42.51 -28.80
N PRO A 7 -15.32 -43.36 -29.53
CA PRO A 7 -14.15 -44.14 -29.08
C PRO A 7 -13.02 -44.26 -30.15
N ASP A 8 -11.97 -45.02 -29.79
CA ASP A 8 -10.99 -45.78 -30.61
C ASP A 8 -10.07 -45.03 -31.61
N GLY A 9 -8.79 -45.36 -31.78
CA GLY A 9 -7.94 -46.44 -31.29
C GLY A 9 -6.66 -46.56 -32.15
N GLN A 10 -5.68 -47.31 -31.60
CA GLN A 10 -4.48 -47.90 -32.24
C GLN A 10 -3.12 -47.18 -32.13
N SER A 11 -2.25 -47.82 -31.35
CA SER A 11 -0.77 -47.78 -31.41
C SER A 11 -0.24 -48.79 -32.44
N PRO A 12 1.07 -48.78 -32.75
CA PRO A 12 1.91 -49.85 -32.19
C PRO A 12 3.37 -49.49 -31.81
N HIS A 13 3.95 -50.47 -31.12
CA HIS A 13 5.22 -50.67 -30.42
C HIS A 13 6.57 -50.39 -31.11
N LEU A 14 7.61 -50.25 -30.26
CA LEU A 14 8.93 -50.96 -30.18
C LEU A 14 9.99 -49.93 -29.71
N GLY A 15 10.98 -50.17 -28.85
CA GLY A 15 11.57 -51.36 -28.24
C GLY A 15 12.61 -50.91 -27.21
N ARG A 16 12.95 -51.80 -26.27
CA ARG A 16 13.92 -51.60 -25.17
C ARG A 16 15.36 -51.52 -25.68
N THR A 17 16.21 -50.72 -25.03
CA THR A 17 17.59 -51.10 -24.66
C THR A 17 18.15 -50.18 -23.57
N ALA A 18 18.76 -50.78 -22.54
CA ALA A 18 19.55 -50.10 -21.52
C ALA A 18 21.03 -50.10 -21.93
N PRO A 19 21.84 -49.10 -21.52
CA PRO A 19 23.28 -49.27 -21.47
C PRO A 19 23.85 -49.22 -20.05
N GLN A 20 24.93 -49.98 -19.94
CA GLN A 20 25.67 -50.41 -18.77
C GLN A 20 26.49 -49.28 -18.12
N ALA A 21 26.71 -49.42 -16.82
CA ALA A 21 27.69 -48.67 -16.05
C ALA A 21 29.11 -48.90 -16.60
N ARG A 22 29.82 -47.80 -16.88
CA ARG A 22 31.27 -47.80 -17.08
C ARG A 22 31.91 -46.78 -16.13
N THR A 23 32.60 -47.33 -15.15
CA THR A 23 33.56 -46.66 -14.28
C THR A 23 34.67 -45.99 -15.11
N ARG A 24 34.86 -44.68 -14.92
CA ARG A 24 36.09 -44.01 -15.35
C ARG A 24 36.77 -43.32 -14.16
N ARG A 25 38.04 -43.66 -14.05
CA ARG A 25 39.06 -43.27 -13.08
C ARG A 25 39.07 -41.77 -12.79
N ARG A 26 39.20 -41.45 -11.50
CA ARG A 26 39.68 -40.16 -10.99
C ARG A 26 41.07 -39.86 -11.55
N SER A 27 41.20 -38.80 -12.35
CA SER A 27 42.45 -38.07 -12.51
C SER A 27 42.32 -36.76 -11.73
N ARG A 28 43.12 -36.63 -10.66
CA ARG A 28 43.35 -35.38 -9.93
C ARG A 28 43.85 -34.32 -10.91
N GLN A 29 43.06 -33.29 -11.16
CA GLN A 29 43.57 -32.02 -11.67
C GLN A 29 43.52 -31.02 -10.51
N LYS A 30 44.70 -30.47 -10.21
CA LYS A 30 45.01 -29.63 -9.06
C LYS A 30 44.16 -28.36 -9.07
N SER A 31 43.69 -27.97 -7.87
CA SER A 31 43.15 -26.65 -7.58
C SER A 31 44.06 -25.56 -8.12
N ALA A 32 43.56 -24.77 -9.06
CA ALA A 32 43.92 -23.37 -9.15
C ALA A 32 42.92 -22.63 -8.27
N LYS A 33 43.39 -22.13 -7.11
CA LYS A 33 42.64 -21.13 -6.34
C LYS A 33 42.56 -19.88 -7.21
N LEU A 34 41.41 -19.68 -7.86
CA LEU A 34 41.01 -18.37 -8.32
C LEU A 34 40.47 -17.62 -7.10
N SER A 35 41.00 -16.41 -6.93
CA SER A 35 40.82 -15.52 -5.79
C SER A 35 39.37 -15.13 -5.56
N ASP A 36 39.02 -14.87 -4.30
CA ASP A 36 37.72 -14.38 -3.77
C ASP A 36 37.31 -12.97 -4.26
N LYS A 37 37.73 -12.57 -5.46
CA LYS A 37 37.34 -11.33 -6.11
C LYS A 37 36.86 -11.67 -7.50
N GLU A 38 35.58 -12.02 -7.60
CA GLU A 38 34.66 -11.60 -8.66
C GLU A 38 33.37 -12.43 -8.62
N ILE A 39 32.25 -11.68 -8.53
CA ILE A 39 30.87 -12.08 -8.85
C ILE A 39 30.11 -12.79 -7.72
N ASP A 40 29.49 -12.01 -6.84
CA ASP A 40 28.02 -11.97 -6.75
C ASP A 40 27.56 -10.72 -6.00
N ALA A 41 27.37 -9.63 -6.74
CA ALA A 41 26.58 -8.50 -6.30
C ALA A 41 25.39 -8.36 -7.24
N SER A 42 24.66 -9.46 -7.45
CA SER A 42 23.25 -9.33 -7.81
C SER A 42 22.52 -8.74 -6.60
N LYS A 43 22.48 -7.40 -6.52
CA LYS A 43 21.35 -6.76 -5.85
C LYS A 43 20.12 -7.30 -6.57
N GLU A 44 19.36 -8.18 -5.92
CA GLU A 44 17.99 -8.45 -6.35
C GLU A 44 17.35 -7.10 -6.67
N VAL A 45 16.92 -6.92 -7.92
CA VAL A 45 16.12 -5.76 -8.30
C VAL A 45 14.81 -5.92 -7.55
N ARG A 46 14.72 -5.28 -6.37
CA ARG A 46 13.55 -5.37 -5.51
C ARG A 46 12.35 -4.84 -6.30
N MET A 47 11.38 -5.71 -6.53
CA MET A 47 10.15 -5.36 -7.21
C MET A 47 9.29 -4.45 -6.32
N ALA A 48 8.89 -3.30 -6.85
CA ALA A 48 7.90 -2.44 -6.22
C ALA A 48 6.58 -3.20 -6.03
N LYS A 49 6.11 -3.22 -4.78
CA LYS A 49 4.90 -3.92 -4.32
C LYS A 49 4.27 -3.16 -3.17
N VAL A 50 2.98 -3.39 -2.95
CA VAL A 50 2.34 -2.98 -1.69
C VAL A 50 2.91 -3.78 -0.53
N THR A 51 3.00 -3.16 0.63
CA THR A 51 3.60 -3.77 1.83
C THR A 51 2.60 -4.10 2.92
N GLY A 52 1.38 -3.56 2.82
CA GLY A 52 0.26 -3.92 3.67
C GLY A 52 -1.00 -3.15 3.34
N LEU A 53 -2.09 -3.52 4.00
CA LEU A 53 -3.31 -2.71 4.04
C LEU A 53 -3.03 -1.43 4.85
N GLY A 54 -3.45 -0.29 4.33
CA GLY A 54 -3.35 1.02 4.98
C GLY A 54 -4.60 1.33 5.79
N HIS A 55 -5.66 1.75 5.09
CA HIS A 55 -6.92 2.09 5.73
C HIS A 55 -8.12 1.68 4.87
N PHE A 56 -9.30 1.76 5.47
CA PHE A 56 -10.56 1.48 4.83
C PHE A 56 -11.48 2.70 4.94
N GLY A 57 -11.93 3.20 3.79
CA GLY A 57 -12.93 4.25 3.69
C GLY A 57 -14.33 3.66 3.68
N ILE A 58 -15.25 4.23 4.44
CA ILE A 58 -16.66 3.79 4.49
C ILE A 58 -17.56 5.01 4.35
N PHE A 59 -18.57 4.92 3.48
CA PHE A 59 -19.62 5.93 3.42
C PHE A 59 -20.60 5.76 4.58
N VAL A 60 -20.99 6.87 5.21
CA VAL A 60 -21.90 6.87 6.36
C VAL A 60 -22.95 7.96 6.24
N ARG A 61 -24.16 7.68 6.72
CA ARG A 61 -25.26 8.68 6.77
C ARG A 61 -25.28 9.45 8.09
N ASP A 62 -25.12 8.73 9.19
CA ASP A 62 -25.17 9.28 10.55
C ASP A 62 -23.76 9.32 11.14
N MET A 63 -23.02 10.40 10.85
CA MET A 63 -21.64 10.57 11.30
C MET A 63 -21.50 10.53 12.84
N PRO A 64 -22.32 11.26 13.63
CA PRO A 64 -22.25 11.21 15.09
C PRO A 64 -22.38 9.79 15.65
N LYS A 65 -23.35 9.01 15.14
CA LYS A 65 -23.55 7.62 15.56
C LYS A 65 -22.35 6.72 15.24
N MET A 66 -21.75 6.88 14.07
CA MET A 66 -20.60 6.08 13.65
C MET A 66 -19.35 6.43 14.46
N VAL A 67 -19.10 7.73 14.72
CA VAL A 67 -18.01 8.16 15.59
C VAL A 67 -18.20 7.62 17.01
N ASP A 68 -19.39 7.74 17.59
CA ASP A 68 -19.68 7.19 18.92
C ASP A 68 -19.43 5.68 18.97
N PHE A 69 -19.85 4.93 17.95
CA PHE A 69 -19.57 3.49 17.86
C PHE A 69 -18.07 3.19 17.84
N TYR A 70 -17.30 3.78 16.92
CA TYR A 70 -15.87 3.48 16.80
C TYR A 70 -15.06 3.93 18.01
N THR A 71 -15.42 5.06 18.62
CA THR A 71 -14.70 5.59 19.79
C THR A 71 -15.13 4.90 21.09
N ARG A 72 -16.43 4.93 21.43
CA ARG A 72 -16.93 4.44 22.73
C ARG A 72 -17.06 2.92 22.79
N VAL A 73 -17.46 2.27 21.70
CA VAL A 73 -17.67 0.81 21.68
C VAL A 73 -16.39 0.07 21.29
N LEU A 74 -15.69 0.54 20.25
CA LEU A 74 -14.47 -0.12 19.75
C LEU A 74 -13.17 0.46 20.33
N GLY A 75 -13.24 1.59 21.05
CA GLY A 75 -12.06 2.17 21.72
C GLY A 75 -11.07 2.86 20.77
N MET A 76 -11.46 3.15 19.53
CA MET A 76 -10.59 3.85 18.58
C MET A 76 -10.41 5.31 18.97
N THR A 77 -9.25 5.86 18.61
CA THR A 77 -8.91 7.27 18.79
C THR A 77 -9.34 8.05 17.55
N LEU A 78 -10.11 9.10 17.75
CA LEU A 78 -10.39 10.08 16.69
C LEU A 78 -9.13 10.92 16.45
N THR A 79 -8.56 10.83 15.26
CA THR A 79 -7.27 11.45 14.94
C THR A 79 -7.41 12.78 14.22
N ASP A 80 -8.35 12.90 13.28
CA ASP A 80 -8.65 14.18 12.63
C ASP A 80 -10.09 14.25 12.09
N ARG A 81 -10.53 15.45 11.70
CA ARG A 81 -11.86 15.73 11.15
C ARG A 81 -11.80 16.82 10.09
N GLY A 82 -12.59 16.62 9.02
CA GLY A 82 -12.88 17.66 8.06
C GLY A 82 -13.99 18.61 8.50
N GLU A 83 -14.09 19.72 7.76
CA GLU A 83 -15.15 20.72 7.93
C GLU A 83 -16.55 20.07 7.94
N ASP A 84 -17.39 20.52 8.87
CA ASP A 84 -18.76 20.02 9.11
C ASP A 84 -18.87 18.49 9.32
N ASP A 85 -17.79 17.83 9.76
CA ASP A 85 -17.71 16.37 9.87
C ASP A 85 -18.08 15.67 8.54
N ARG A 86 -17.68 16.25 7.40
CA ARG A 86 -17.82 15.60 6.08
C ARG A 86 -16.95 14.36 5.97
N ILE A 87 -15.80 14.35 6.65
CA ILE A 87 -14.93 13.18 6.79
C ILE A 87 -14.35 13.13 8.20
N VAL A 88 -14.23 11.92 8.77
CA VAL A 88 -13.67 11.68 10.10
C VAL A 88 -12.68 10.52 10.05
N PHE A 89 -11.54 10.70 10.71
CA PHE A 89 -10.43 9.73 10.71
C PHE A 89 -10.26 9.12 12.10
N LEU A 90 -10.13 7.79 12.15
CA LEU A 90 -10.05 7.00 13.38
C LEU A 90 -8.89 6.02 13.31
N SER A 91 -8.13 5.91 14.41
CA SER A 91 -7.02 4.99 14.55
C SER A 91 -7.13 4.14 15.82
N ALA A 92 -6.90 2.84 15.71
CA ALA A 92 -6.73 1.92 16.85
C ALA A 92 -5.32 2.03 17.45
N ARG A 93 -4.33 2.48 16.66
CA ARG A 93 -2.92 2.66 17.04
C ARG A 93 -2.41 4.03 16.55
N PRO A 94 -2.93 5.14 17.11
CA PRO A 94 -2.62 6.49 16.62
C PRO A 94 -1.12 6.80 16.61
N ASP A 95 -0.33 6.16 17.47
CA ASP A 95 1.13 6.27 17.53
C ASP A 95 1.86 5.72 16.29
N GLU A 96 1.24 4.81 15.54
CA GLU A 96 1.84 4.10 14.39
C GLU A 96 1.18 4.47 13.06
N GLU A 97 -0.14 4.67 13.07
CA GLU A 97 -0.95 4.91 11.88
C GLU A 97 -1.94 6.06 12.15
N HIS A 98 -1.99 7.03 11.24
CA HIS A 98 -2.87 8.19 11.37
C HIS A 98 -4.34 7.75 11.43
N HIS A 99 -4.71 6.77 10.62
CA HIS A 99 -6.05 6.20 10.64
C HIS A 99 -6.07 4.84 9.95
N GLU A 100 -6.88 3.92 10.47
CA GLU A 100 -7.26 2.70 9.75
C GLU A 100 -8.69 2.80 9.20
N ILE A 101 -9.51 3.71 9.72
CA ILE A 101 -10.89 3.95 9.27
C ILE A 101 -11.07 5.42 8.92
N ALA A 102 -11.53 5.67 7.70
CA ALA A 102 -12.02 6.98 7.25
C ALA A 102 -13.52 6.90 7.01
N LEU A 103 -14.30 7.68 7.76
CA LEU A 103 -15.74 7.78 7.58
C LEU A 103 -16.06 9.00 6.74
N ALA A 104 -16.67 8.81 5.57
CA ALA A 104 -17.09 9.91 4.71
C ALA A 104 -18.62 10.02 4.72
N ARG A 105 -19.15 11.22 4.99
CA ARG A 105 -20.59 11.44 4.98
C ARG A 105 -21.12 11.35 3.54
N SER A 106 -22.18 10.58 3.32
CA SER A 106 -22.89 10.52 2.04
C SER A 106 -24.36 10.23 2.26
N GLU A 107 -25.23 10.97 1.55
CA GLU A 107 -26.68 10.74 1.56
C GLU A 107 -27.10 9.75 0.45
N ASP A 108 -26.34 9.69 -0.64
CA ASP A 108 -26.65 8.93 -1.85
C ASP A 108 -26.04 7.53 -1.89
N GLN A 109 -24.89 7.34 -1.22
CA GLN A 109 -24.20 6.05 -1.18
C GLN A 109 -24.82 5.15 -0.10
N ARG A 110 -24.97 3.86 -0.40
CA ARG A 110 -25.21 2.88 0.66
C ARG A 110 -23.99 2.86 1.56
N THR A 111 -24.14 2.44 2.82
CA THR A 111 -23.00 2.34 3.75
C THR A 111 -22.09 1.19 3.34
N ASP A 112 -21.27 1.40 2.32
CA ASP A 112 -20.36 0.45 1.70
C ASP A 112 -18.90 0.90 1.83
N ALA A 113 -18.01 0.02 1.41
CA ALA A 113 -16.58 0.28 1.33
C ALA A 113 -16.32 1.35 0.26
N GLY A 114 -16.14 2.59 0.68
CA GLY A 114 -15.84 3.71 -0.21
C GLY A 114 -14.39 3.74 -0.72
N GLN A 115 -13.47 3.03 -0.05
CA GLN A 115 -12.05 2.99 -0.43
C GLN A 115 -11.28 1.85 0.25
N ILE A 116 -10.36 1.22 -0.48
CA ILE A 116 -9.35 0.28 0.04
C ILE A 116 -7.96 0.87 -0.21
N SER A 117 -7.15 1.04 0.84
CA SER A 117 -5.85 1.68 0.71
C SER A 117 -4.70 0.73 1.04
N PHE A 118 -3.57 0.88 0.36
CA PHE A 118 -2.37 0.07 0.58
C PHE A 118 -1.12 0.94 0.74
N HIS A 119 -0.25 0.53 1.67
CA HIS A 119 1.06 1.14 1.89
C HIS A 119 2.09 0.68 0.85
N VAL A 120 3.05 1.56 0.58
CA VAL A 120 4.30 1.23 -0.11
C VAL A 120 5.50 1.77 0.68
N ASP A 121 6.66 1.12 0.58
CA ASP A 121 7.80 1.41 1.47
C ASP A 121 8.56 2.70 1.10
N SER A 122 8.42 3.20 -0.13
CA SER A 122 9.17 4.35 -0.61
C SER A 122 8.43 5.14 -1.69
N LEU A 123 8.85 6.40 -1.88
CA LEU A 123 8.39 7.22 -3.01
C LEU A 123 8.65 6.54 -4.36
N GLN A 124 9.78 5.85 -4.49
CA GLN A 124 10.13 5.12 -5.71
C GLN A 124 9.19 3.93 -5.94
N ASP A 125 8.83 3.20 -4.88
CA ASP A 125 7.82 2.12 -4.97
C ASP A 125 6.45 2.68 -5.38
N LEU A 126 6.04 3.84 -4.85
CA LEU A 126 4.80 4.53 -5.25
C LEU A 126 4.81 4.87 -6.74
N LYS A 127 5.86 5.54 -7.21
CA LYS A 127 6.01 5.94 -8.62
C LYS A 127 6.06 4.72 -9.55
N ALA A 128 6.73 3.66 -9.15
CA ALA A 128 6.80 2.43 -9.92
C ALA A 128 5.45 1.72 -10.02
N LEU A 129 4.67 1.66 -8.93
CA LEU A 129 3.32 1.08 -8.96
C LEU A 129 2.33 1.97 -9.72
N TYR A 130 2.41 3.28 -9.58
CA TYR A 130 1.63 4.24 -10.38
C TYR A 130 1.78 3.97 -11.88
N ARG A 131 3.01 3.81 -12.38
CA ARG A 131 3.26 3.47 -13.78
C ARG A 131 2.67 2.12 -14.18
N LYS A 132 2.81 1.09 -13.34
CA LYS A 132 2.19 -0.22 -13.61
C LYS A 132 0.67 -0.14 -13.72
N VAL A 133 0.02 0.61 -12.84
CA VAL A 133 -1.44 0.83 -12.84
C VAL A 133 -1.87 1.58 -14.11
N LYS A 134 -1.11 2.61 -14.48
CA LYS A 134 -1.31 3.38 -15.73
C LYS A 134 -1.13 2.51 -16.98
N ASP A 135 -0.07 1.71 -17.03
CA ASP A 135 0.22 0.80 -18.16
C ASP A 135 -0.82 -0.32 -18.29
N TYR A 136 -1.44 -0.73 -17.17
CA TYR A 136 -2.56 -1.67 -17.17
C TYR A 136 -3.86 -1.05 -17.74
N GLY A 137 -3.96 0.29 -17.74
CA GLY A 137 -5.12 1.02 -18.25
C GLY A 137 -6.19 1.32 -17.19
N CYS A 138 -5.85 1.28 -15.89
CA CYS A 138 -6.77 1.71 -14.84
C CYS A 138 -7.05 3.22 -14.92
N GLU A 139 -8.29 3.62 -14.62
CA GLU A 139 -8.69 5.02 -14.51
C GLU A 139 -8.24 5.59 -13.16
N PHE A 140 -7.63 6.78 -13.17
CA PHE A 140 -7.23 7.49 -11.95
C PHE A 140 -8.26 8.56 -11.60
N ASP A 141 -8.80 8.47 -10.38
CA ASP A 141 -9.67 9.49 -9.80
C ASP A 141 -8.87 10.73 -9.34
N ARG A 142 -7.70 10.49 -8.75
CA ARG A 142 -6.93 11.54 -8.05
C ARG A 142 -5.47 11.13 -7.84
N ILE A 143 -4.55 12.09 -7.95
CA ILE A 143 -3.15 11.97 -7.55
C ILE A 143 -2.84 13.18 -6.67
N VAL A 144 -2.40 12.96 -5.43
CA VAL A 144 -2.49 14.00 -4.39
C VAL A 144 -1.39 13.89 -3.33
N ASN A 145 -0.99 15.07 -2.86
CA ASN A 145 -0.23 15.28 -1.65
C ASN A 145 -1.16 15.60 -0.48
N HIS A 146 -1.22 14.70 0.51
CA HIS A 146 -1.92 14.89 1.79
C HIS A 146 -1.03 15.46 2.89
N GLY A 147 0.24 15.79 2.60
CA GLY A 147 1.22 16.24 3.58
C GLY A 147 1.76 15.09 4.43
N ILE A 148 0.87 14.31 5.03
CA ILE A 148 1.20 13.05 5.73
C ILE A 148 1.58 11.91 4.77
N ALA A 149 1.10 11.98 3.53
CA ALA A 149 1.33 10.96 2.50
C ALA A 149 1.24 11.55 1.10
N PHE A 150 1.94 10.93 0.15
CA PHE A 150 1.63 11.04 -1.27
C PHE A 150 0.84 9.80 -1.70
N GLY A 151 -0.24 9.99 -2.44
CA GLY A 151 -1.10 8.88 -2.86
C GLY A 151 -1.69 9.08 -4.25
N CYS A 152 -2.08 7.96 -4.86
CA CYS A 152 -2.92 7.96 -6.06
C CYS A 152 -4.10 7.00 -5.90
N TYR A 153 -5.23 7.42 -6.42
CA TYR A 153 -6.54 6.79 -6.32
C TYR A 153 -6.98 6.36 -7.71
N PHE A 154 -7.42 5.12 -7.85
CA PHE A 154 -7.79 4.54 -9.13
C PHE A 154 -8.88 3.48 -8.96
N ARG A 155 -9.46 3.06 -10.09
CA ARG A 155 -10.43 1.96 -10.16
C ARG A 155 -9.73 0.66 -10.52
N ASP A 156 -9.97 -0.36 -9.68
CA ASP A 156 -9.60 -1.72 -10.03
C ASP A 156 -10.52 -2.26 -11.15
N PRO A 157 -10.27 -3.47 -11.69
CA PRO A 157 -11.06 -4.01 -12.80
C PRO A 157 -12.56 -4.21 -12.51
N GLU A 158 -12.97 -4.21 -11.24
CA GLU A 158 -14.36 -4.35 -10.80
C GLU A 158 -14.91 -3.03 -10.24
N ASP A 159 -14.25 -1.91 -10.55
CA ASP A 159 -14.63 -0.54 -10.18
C ASP A 159 -14.52 -0.21 -8.67
N ASN A 160 -13.81 -1.05 -7.90
CA ASN A 160 -13.53 -0.71 -6.51
C ASN A 160 -12.51 0.44 -6.47
N ARG A 161 -12.75 1.39 -5.58
CA ARG A 161 -11.84 2.52 -5.36
C ARG A 161 -10.64 2.07 -4.53
N VAL A 162 -9.47 2.11 -5.13
CA VAL A 162 -8.20 1.72 -4.50
C VAL A 162 -7.29 2.94 -4.37
N GLU A 163 -6.59 3.04 -3.24
CA GLU A 163 -5.47 3.95 -3.05
C GLU A 163 -4.17 3.16 -2.83
N ILE A 164 -3.08 3.63 -3.43
CA ILE A 164 -1.73 3.30 -2.97
C ILE A 164 -1.05 4.58 -2.50
N TYR A 165 -0.34 4.52 -1.38
CA TYR A 165 0.30 5.71 -0.83
C TYR A 165 1.62 5.40 -0.12
N TRP A 166 2.48 6.41 -0.11
CA TRP A 166 3.72 6.45 0.64
C TRP A 166 3.61 7.50 1.75
N SER A 167 3.87 7.10 3.00
CA SER A 167 3.92 8.01 4.13
C SER A 167 5.17 8.88 4.07
N THR A 168 5.01 10.19 4.24
CA THR A 168 6.11 11.17 4.29
C THR A 168 6.79 11.20 5.66
N GLY A 169 6.14 10.63 6.68
CA GLY A 169 6.56 10.69 8.08
C GLY A 169 6.35 12.05 8.75
N ILE A 170 5.70 13.00 8.07
CA ILE A 170 5.35 14.31 8.63
C ILE A 170 3.95 14.26 9.24
N ASP A 171 3.76 15.01 10.33
CA ASP A 171 2.46 15.26 10.93
C ASP A 171 1.84 16.52 10.30
N TYR A 172 0.77 16.37 9.52
CA TYR A 172 0.11 17.46 8.80
C TYR A 172 -1.42 17.34 8.90
N PRO A 173 -2.17 18.46 9.09
CA PRO A 173 -3.63 18.40 9.30
C PRO A 173 -4.38 17.74 8.16
N GLN A 174 -5.38 16.93 8.49
CA GLN A 174 -6.32 16.37 7.53
C GLN A 174 -7.73 16.94 7.74
N PRO A 175 -8.49 17.22 6.67
CA PRO A 175 -8.18 16.94 5.28
C PRO A 175 -7.33 18.03 4.64
N PHE A 176 -6.15 17.65 4.16
CA PHE A 176 -5.35 18.47 3.25
C PHE A 176 -5.18 17.69 1.94
N GLY A 177 -5.04 18.36 0.79
CA GLY A 177 -4.92 17.62 -0.45
C GLY A 177 -4.66 18.48 -1.69
N ASP A 178 -3.40 18.61 -2.06
CA ASP A 178 -2.97 19.34 -3.25
C ASP A 178 -2.63 18.38 -4.40
N PRO A 179 -3.09 18.62 -5.63
CA PRO A 179 -2.72 17.79 -6.78
C PRO A 179 -1.21 17.75 -7.03
N ILE A 180 -0.68 16.58 -7.37
CA ILE A 180 0.73 16.37 -7.74
C ILE A 180 0.85 15.53 -9.01
N ASP A 181 2.01 15.60 -9.67
CA ASP A 181 2.38 14.73 -10.79
C ASP A 181 3.45 13.73 -10.34
N LEU A 182 3.10 12.44 -10.30
CA LEU A 182 4.03 11.37 -9.93
C LEU A 182 5.09 11.05 -10.99
N GLU A 183 5.03 11.66 -12.18
CA GLU A 183 6.13 11.61 -13.15
C GLU A 183 7.20 12.68 -12.92
N ALA A 184 6.93 13.70 -12.10
CA ALA A 184 7.90 14.72 -11.71
C ALA A 184 9.11 14.10 -10.98
N SER A 185 10.22 14.84 -10.89
CA SER A 185 11.41 14.37 -10.18
C SER A 185 11.15 14.20 -8.67
N ASP A 186 11.94 13.35 -8.02
CA ASP A 186 11.82 13.16 -6.57
C ASP A 186 12.13 14.47 -5.81
N GLU A 187 13.08 15.26 -6.31
CA GLU A 187 13.43 16.57 -5.76
C GLU A 187 12.23 17.54 -5.78
N GLU A 188 11.55 17.65 -6.91
CA GLU A 188 10.35 18.50 -7.05
C GLU A 188 9.21 18.06 -6.12
N LEU A 189 8.99 16.75 -5.99
CA LEU A 189 7.96 16.21 -5.12
C LEU A 189 8.31 16.45 -3.65
N LEU A 190 9.53 16.13 -3.21
CA LEU A 190 9.95 16.35 -1.83
C LEU A 190 9.95 17.83 -1.45
N LYS A 191 10.29 18.72 -2.39
CA LYS A 191 10.17 20.17 -2.17
C LYS A 191 8.74 20.59 -1.85
N ARG A 192 7.71 19.93 -2.41
CA ARG A 192 6.30 20.21 -2.05
C ARG A 192 6.01 19.98 -0.57
N ILE A 193 6.69 19.04 0.05
CA ILE A 193 6.57 18.76 1.48
C ILE A 193 7.33 19.78 2.31
N GLU A 194 8.54 20.14 1.88
CA GLU A 194 9.37 21.15 2.54
C GLU A 194 8.73 22.55 2.51
N ASP A 195 8.04 22.87 1.42
CA ASP A 195 7.34 24.15 1.23
C ASP A 195 5.98 24.21 1.95
N LEU A 196 5.51 23.12 2.58
CA LEU A 196 4.24 23.15 3.31
C LEU A 196 4.32 24.20 4.42
N PRO A 197 3.29 25.07 4.55
CA PRO A 197 3.26 26.03 5.64
C PRO A 197 3.27 25.27 6.98
N PRO A 198 3.79 25.88 8.05
CA PRO A 198 3.71 25.29 9.38
C PRO A 198 2.28 24.82 9.68
N ARG A 199 2.14 23.65 10.34
CA ARG A 199 0.83 23.12 10.75
C ARG A 199 0.08 24.19 11.55
N GLU A 200 -1.00 24.72 10.99
CA GLU A 200 -1.96 25.60 11.67
C GLU A 200 -3.16 24.77 12.14
N GLY A 201 -3.53 24.87 13.41
CA GLY A 201 -4.67 24.16 14.01
C GLY A 201 -4.36 23.56 15.39
N THR A 202 -5.40 23.46 16.23
CA THR A 202 -5.31 22.93 17.61
C THR A 202 -5.70 21.45 17.72
N GLY A 203 -5.93 20.79 16.59
CA GLY A 203 -6.23 19.35 16.54
C GLY A 203 -5.11 18.53 17.17
N PRO A 204 -5.43 17.39 17.80
CA PRO A 204 -4.46 16.67 18.61
C PRO A 204 -3.30 16.07 17.79
N HIS A 205 -2.09 16.16 18.37
CA HIS A 205 -0.84 15.70 17.74
C HIS A 205 -0.60 14.22 17.99
N TYR A 206 -1.10 13.38 17.09
CA TYR A 206 -1.01 11.93 17.26
C TYR A 206 -0.09 11.22 16.29
N TYR A 207 0.42 11.89 15.25
CA TYR A 207 1.25 11.26 14.21
C TYR A 207 2.63 11.94 14.06
N GLY A 208 3.52 11.34 13.27
CA GLY A 208 4.88 11.84 13.00
C GLY A 208 5.96 11.37 13.98
N ARG A 209 7.23 11.78 13.75
CA ARG A 209 8.44 11.25 14.41
C ARG A 209 8.46 11.26 15.95
N ASP A 210 7.58 12.03 16.61
CA ASP A 210 7.51 12.15 18.08
C ASP A 210 6.13 11.78 18.67
N ALA A 211 5.24 11.14 17.89
CA ALA A 211 3.87 10.76 18.29
C ALA A 211 3.78 10.12 19.69
N GLY A 212 4.58 9.07 19.93
CA GLY A 212 4.57 8.31 21.19
C GLY A 212 4.95 9.09 22.46
N LYS A 213 5.68 10.21 22.33
CA LYS A 213 6.02 11.06 23.48
C LYS A 213 4.86 11.99 23.87
N ARG A 214 4.06 12.41 22.88
CA ARG A 214 2.99 13.41 23.07
C ARG A 214 1.70 12.76 23.59
N LEU A 215 1.38 11.54 23.14
CA LEU A 215 0.25 10.75 23.63
C LEU A 215 0.35 10.40 25.12
N GLN A 216 1.56 10.11 25.60
CA GLN A 216 1.79 9.87 27.03
C GLN A 216 1.59 11.13 27.90
N ALA A 217 1.80 12.32 27.34
CA ALA A 217 1.53 13.57 28.03
C ALA A 217 0.02 13.87 28.08
N ALA A 218 -0.70 13.64 26.99
CA ALA A 218 -2.15 13.84 26.92
C ALA A 218 -2.96 12.88 27.80
N ARG A 219 -2.50 11.64 27.99
CA ARG A 219 -3.15 10.65 28.89
C ARG A 219 -2.94 10.92 30.38
N LYS A 220 -2.04 11.85 30.74
CA LYS A 220 -1.72 12.23 32.13
C LYS A 220 -2.36 13.56 32.55
N ALA A 221 -2.96 14.28 31.62
CA ALA A 221 -3.74 15.50 31.85
C ALA A 221 -5.22 15.16 31.99
#